data_AF-A0AAW0NV33-F1
#
_entry.id   AF-A0AAW0NV33-F1
#
_cell.length_a   1.000
_cell.length_b   1.000
_cell.length_c   1.000
_cell.angle_alpha   90.00
_cell.angle_beta   90.00
_cell.angle_gamma   90.00
#
_symmetry.space_group_name_H-M   'P 1'
#
loop_
_entity.id
_entity.type
_entity.pdbx_description
1 polymer ?
#
loop_
_entity_poly.entity_id
_entity_poly.type
_entity_poly.pdbx_seq_one_letter_code
_entity_poly.pdbx_strand_id
1 'polypeptide(L)'
;MCLCVFLNLRVVFSGLKVVRKYVLTKTIRKTLFKCGNLFVLYAFFVFIYAVLTVELFGGLECTKDYPCSALNRYANFKDFPRAVLTLYKMSTGDNWSGVLKDTMRECRSDDIHCHDYFLWVAPLVFGSFVVLVQFVLVNLIVAAVMEAQEEVTGTTHYQPTDVNEEPGNERVEELENEPEDEPEDEPEDEPENEP
;
A
#
# COMPACT_ATOMS: atom_id res chain seq x y z
N MET A 1 28.00 34.55 -22.95
CA MET A 1 26.78 33.76 -23.22
C MET A 1 26.93 32.26 -22.90
N CYS A 2 28.03 31.58 -23.27
CA CYS A 2 28.20 30.14 -22.99
C CYS A 2 28.12 29.72 -21.51
N LEU A 3 28.74 30.44 -20.57
CA LEU A 3 28.72 30.06 -19.15
C LEU A 3 27.31 30.05 -18.52
N CYS A 4 26.44 30.98 -18.93
CA CYS A 4 25.07 31.07 -18.42
C CYS A 4 24.22 29.89 -18.91
N VAL A 5 24.43 29.44 -20.16
CA VAL A 5 23.75 28.26 -20.72
C VAL A 5 24.19 26.98 -20.02
N PHE A 6 25.49 26.81 -19.73
CA PHE A 6 26.00 25.63 -19.01
C PHE A 6 25.57 25.57 -17.53
N LEU A 7 25.46 26.72 -16.84
CA LEU A 7 24.94 26.80 -15.47
C LEU A 7 23.43 26.48 -15.42
N ASN A 8 22.64 27.05 -16.34
CA ASN A 8 21.21 26.77 -16.45
C ASN A 8 20.95 25.30 -16.82
N LEU A 9 21.71 24.71 -17.75
CA LEU A 9 21.59 23.28 -18.07
C LEU A 9 21.94 22.38 -16.89
N ARG A 10 23.01 22.67 -16.12
CA ARG A 10 23.41 21.86 -14.97
C ARG A 10 22.41 21.94 -13.81
N VAL A 11 21.80 23.10 -13.59
CA VAL A 11 20.73 23.31 -12.60
C VAL A 11 19.45 22.58 -13.04
N VAL A 12 19.07 22.64 -14.30
CA VAL A 12 17.94 21.89 -14.87
C VAL A 12 18.18 20.38 -14.79
N PHE A 13 19.38 19.89 -15.11
CA PHE A 13 19.70 18.46 -15.05
C PHE A 13 19.76 17.92 -13.61
N SER A 14 20.21 18.73 -12.67
CA SER A 14 20.20 18.40 -11.23
C SER A 14 18.78 18.48 -10.67
N GLY A 15 18.01 19.49 -11.07
CA GLY A 15 16.60 19.66 -10.76
C GLY A 15 15.76 18.50 -11.28
N LEU A 16 15.94 18.06 -12.53
CA LEU A 16 15.21 16.94 -13.13
C LEU A 16 15.46 15.60 -12.38
N LYS A 17 16.71 15.35 -11.94
CA LYS A 17 17.05 14.16 -11.12
C LYS A 17 16.47 14.23 -9.71
N VAL A 18 16.44 15.42 -9.11
CA VAL A 18 15.88 15.67 -7.77
C VAL A 18 14.36 15.60 -7.81
N VAL A 19 13.71 16.24 -8.78
CA VAL A 19 12.24 16.24 -8.98
C VAL A 19 11.76 14.82 -9.32
N ARG A 20 12.48 14.07 -10.15
CA ARG A 20 12.15 12.66 -10.45
C ARG A 20 12.26 11.76 -9.22
N LYS A 21 13.25 11.97 -8.33
CA LYS A 21 13.31 11.28 -7.02
C LYS A 21 12.20 11.76 -6.07
N TYR A 22 11.96 13.06 -5.98
CA TYR A 22 10.96 13.65 -5.08
C TYR A 22 9.53 13.24 -5.45
N VAL A 23 9.20 13.21 -6.74
CA VAL A 23 7.91 12.76 -7.26
C VAL A 23 7.71 11.28 -6.95
N LEU A 24 8.70 10.43 -7.26
CA LEU A 24 8.60 8.99 -6.96
C LEU A 24 8.46 8.72 -5.46
N THR A 25 9.28 9.38 -4.62
CA THR A 25 9.22 9.21 -3.17
C THR A 25 7.93 9.77 -2.57
N LYS A 26 7.37 10.86 -3.12
CA LYS A 26 6.10 11.43 -2.65
C LYS A 26 4.92 10.52 -3.01
N THR A 27 4.93 9.89 -4.18
CA THR A 27 3.92 8.89 -4.59
C THR A 27 4.06 7.60 -3.76
N ILE A 28 5.28 7.05 -3.67
CA ILE A 28 5.55 5.85 -2.86
C ILE A 28 5.14 6.06 -1.41
N ARG A 29 5.40 7.23 -0.82
CA ARG A 29 4.98 7.54 0.57
C ARG A 29 3.47 7.60 0.73
N LYS A 30 2.73 8.13 -0.27
CA LYS A 30 1.26 8.15 -0.24
C LYS A 30 0.68 6.74 -0.33
N THR A 31 1.18 5.93 -1.25
CA THR A 31 0.75 4.53 -1.42
C THR A 31 1.17 3.65 -0.24
N LEU A 32 2.39 3.83 0.30
CA LEU A 32 2.85 3.14 1.51
C LEU A 32 1.98 3.44 2.72
N PHE A 33 1.53 4.69 2.89
CA PHE A 33 0.69 5.05 4.03
C PHE A 33 -0.70 4.41 3.92
N LYS A 34 -1.26 4.33 2.71
CA LYS A 34 -2.53 3.64 2.43
C LYS A 34 -2.44 2.13 2.67
N CYS A 35 -1.35 1.50 2.24
CA CYS A 35 -1.09 0.07 2.46
C CYS A 35 -0.51 -0.27 3.86
N GLY A 36 -0.25 0.74 4.69
CA GLY A 36 0.47 0.60 5.95
C GLY A 36 -0.22 -0.32 6.95
N ASN A 37 -1.56 -0.27 7.04
CA ASN A 37 -2.33 -1.14 7.95
C ASN A 37 -2.14 -2.64 7.64
N LEU A 38 -2.13 -3.00 6.35
CA LEU A 38 -1.89 -4.37 5.90
C LEU A 38 -0.44 -4.81 6.15
N PHE A 39 0.52 -3.89 5.97
CA PHE A 39 1.92 -4.17 6.25
C PHE A 39 2.19 -4.39 7.74
N VAL A 40 1.55 -3.60 8.61
CA VAL A 40 1.61 -3.80 10.08
C VAL A 40 0.99 -5.14 10.46
N LEU A 41 -0.15 -5.49 9.85
CA LEU A 41 -0.78 -6.79 10.06
C LEU A 41 0.12 -7.95 9.60
N TYR A 42 0.77 -7.83 8.45
CA TYR A 42 1.77 -8.79 7.97
C TYR A 42 2.93 -8.94 8.96
N ALA A 43 3.50 -7.82 9.41
CA ALA A 43 4.59 -7.83 10.39
C ALA A 43 4.16 -8.48 11.72
N PHE A 44 2.92 -8.27 12.16
CA PHE A 44 2.36 -8.90 13.35
C PHE A 44 2.25 -10.42 13.21
N PHE A 45 1.76 -10.93 12.07
CA PHE A 45 1.73 -12.36 11.82
C PHE A 45 3.14 -12.95 11.76
N VAL A 46 4.08 -12.31 11.06
CA VAL A 46 5.48 -12.75 11.03
C VAL A 46 6.06 -12.83 12.45
N PHE A 47 5.73 -11.88 13.33
CA PHE A 47 6.17 -11.91 14.72
C PHE A 47 5.64 -13.13 15.48
N ILE A 48 4.33 -13.40 15.40
CA ILE A 48 3.71 -14.56 16.07
C ILE A 48 4.36 -15.85 15.56
N TYR A 49 4.46 -16.02 14.24
CA TYR A 49 5.04 -17.22 13.65
C TYR A 49 6.54 -17.35 13.93
N ALA A 50 7.28 -16.24 14.08
CA ALA A 50 8.69 -16.29 14.48
C ALA A 50 8.85 -16.86 15.89
N VAL A 51 8.02 -16.45 16.85
CA VAL A 51 8.05 -17.01 18.21
C VAL A 51 7.65 -18.48 18.19
N LEU A 52 6.56 -18.84 17.49
CA LEU A 52 6.12 -20.23 17.39
C LEU A 52 7.18 -21.15 16.78
N THR A 53 7.84 -20.72 15.72
CA THR A 53 8.85 -21.54 15.03
C THR A 53 10.16 -21.66 15.81
N VAL A 54 10.54 -20.66 16.60
CA VAL A 54 11.68 -20.78 17.53
C VAL A 54 11.36 -21.76 18.66
N GLU A 55 10.14 -21.73 19.19
CA GLU A 55 9.71 -22.66 20.25
C GLU A 55 9.64 -24.10 19.73
N LEU A 56 9.09 -24.29 18.53
CA LEU A 56 8.91 -25.63 17.94
C LEU A 56 10.21 -26.19 17.32
N PHE A 57 11.00 -25.35 16.65
CA PHE A 57 12.13 -25.80 15.83
C PHE A 57 13.48 -25.17 16.25
N GLY A 58 13.56 -24.50 17.39
CA GLY A 58 14.80 -23.86 17.86
C GLY A 58 15.94 -24.83 18.17
N GLY A 59 15.61 -26.08 18.52
CA GLY A 59 16.56 -27.17 18.72
C GLY A 59 16.96 -27.93 17.44
N LEU A 60 16.43 -27.53 16.28
CA LEU A 60 16.68 -28.24 15.03
C LEU A 60 18.08 -27.91 14.48
N GLU A 61 19.06 -28.77 14.77
CA GLU A 61 20.42 -28.62 14.24
C GLU A 61 20.67 -29.49 13.01
N CYS A 62 21.37 -28.91 12.02
CA CYS A 62 21.80 -29.58 10.80
C CYS A 62 23.25 -30.06 10.99
N THR A 63 23.44 -31.37 11.07
CA THR A 63 24.74 -32.03 11.28
C THR A 63 25.17 -32.76 10.01
N LYS A 64 26.42 -33.24 9.92
CA LYS A 64 26.87 -34.04 8.77
C LYS A 64 26.04 -35.31 8.55
N ASP A 65 25.53 -35.89 9.64
CA ASP A 65 24.65 -37.06 9.61
C ASP A 65 23.20 -36.71 9.21
N TYR A 66 22.83 -35.43 9.32
CA TYR A 66 21.50 -34.88 8.99
C TYR A 66 21.63 -33.62 8.12
N PRO A 67 21.96 -33.77 6.82
CA PRO A 67 22.12 -32.64 5.92
C PRO A 67 20.77 -31.97 5.65
N CYS A 68 20.69 -30.66 5.93
CA CYS A 68 19.55 -29.83 5.55
C CYS A 68 19.73 -29.29 4.12
N SER A 69 18.65 -29.25 3.34
CA SER A 69 18.69 -28.75 1.95
C SER A 69 18.40 -27.26 1.84
N ALA A 70 17.54 -26.73 2.70
CA ALA A 70 17.10 -25.34 2.69
C ALA A 70 17.51 -24.56 3.95
N LEU A 71 17.59 -25.23 5.10
CA LEU A 71 18.14 -24.63 6.31
C LEU A 71 19.66 -24.52 6.23
N ASN A 72 20.18 -23.37 6.65
CA ASN A 72 21.62 -23.08 6.64
C ASN A 72 22.01 -22.35 7.94
N ARG A 73 23.32 -22.16 8.18
CA ARG A 73 23.85 -21.43 9.35
C ARG A 73 23.25 -20.04 9.54
N TYR A 74 22.82 -19.41 8.45
CA TYR A 74 22.23 -18.06 8.46
C TYR A 74 20.69 -18.05 8.30
N ALA A 75 20.07 -19.18 7.99
CA ALA A 75 18.62 -19.32 7.80
C ALA A 75 18.15 -20.55 8.58
N ASN A 76 17.85 -20.34 9.85
CA ASN A 76 17.41 -21.34 10.81
C ASN A 76 16.52 -20.72 11.89
N PHE A 77 15.89 -21.58 12.70
CA PHE A 77 14.96 -21.17 13.77
C PHE A 77 15.61 -21.11 15.15
N LYS A 78 16.94 -21.14 15.24
CA LYS A 78 17.67 -21.15 16.53
C LYS A 78 17.48 -19.86 17.32
N ASP A 79 17.48 -18.72 16.61
CA ASP A 79 17.34 -17.40 17.20
C ASP A 79 16.18 -16.67 16.52
N PHE A 80 15.46 -15.84 17.27
CA PHE A 80 14.35 -15.04 16.75
C PHE A 80 14.68 -14.26 15.46
N PRO A 81 15.82 -13.52 15.35
CA PRO A 81 16.13 -12.80 14.12
C PRO A 81 16.37 -13.71 12.90
N ARG A 82 16.95 -14.89 13.13
CA ARG A 82 17.17 -15.87 12.04
C ARG A 82 15.87 -16.54 11.63
N ALA A 83 14.96 -16.77 12.58
CA ALA A 83 13.62 -17.26 12.30
C ALA A 83 12.83 -16.25 11.45
N VAL A 84 12.87 -14.96 11.79
CA VAL A 84 12.25 -13.89 10.99
C VAL A 84 12.80 -13.86 9.56
N LEU A 85 14.12 -13.93 9.38
CA LEU A 85 14.74 -13.99 8.05
C LEU A 85 14.31 -15.23 7.26
N THR A 86 14.14 -16.36 7.93
CA THR A 86 13.71 -17.62 7.31
C THR A 86 12.24 -17.54 6.90
N LEU A 87 11.37 -17.01 7.76
CA LEU A 87 9.95 -16.75 7.44
C LEU A 87 9.78 -15.74 6.31
N TYR A 88 10.65 -14.73 6.25
CA TYR A 88 10.68 -13.81 5.11
C TYR A 88 11.02 -14.53 3.80
N LYS A 89 12.01 -15.44 3.78
CA LYS A 89 12.29 -16.26 2.60
C LYS A 89 11.11 -17.15 2.20
N MET A 90 10.42 -17.72 3.18
CA MET A 90 9.20 -18.50 2.92
C MET A 90 8.07 -17.63 2.36
N SER A 91 7.94 -16.38 2.81
CA SER A 91 6.95 -15.42 2.28
C SER A 91 7.14 -15.12 0.79
N THR A 92 8.40 -15.08 0.34
CA THR A 92 8.74 -14.86 -1.08
C THR A 92 8.58 -16.11 -1.94
N GLY A 93 8.24 -17.26 -1.34
CA GLY A 93 8.12 -18.53 -2.04
C GLY A 93 9.46 -19.15 -2.46
N ASP A 94 10.58 -18.67 -1.91
CA ASP A 94 11.90 -19.21 -2.23
C ASP A 94 12.20 -20.44 -1.39
N ASN A 95 12.35 -21.59 -2.05
CA ASN A 95 12.73 -22.87 -1.45
C ASN A 95 11.95 -23.27 -0.17
N TRP A 96 10.67 -22.86 -0.06
CA TRP A 96 9.81 -23.11 1.11
C TRP A 96 9.53 -24.59 1.33
N SER A 97 9.42 -25.37 0.25
CA SER A 97 9.22 -26.82 0.30
C SER A 97 10.43 -27.55 0.86
N GLY A 98 11.64 -27.02 0.61
CA GLY A 98 12.88 -27.51 1.22
C GLY A 98 12.91 -27.22 2.72
N VAL A 99 12.51 -26.02 3.16
CA VAL A 99 12.43 -25.68 4.59
C VAL A 99 11.42 -26.59 5.30
N LEU A 100 10.25 -26.78 4.70
CA LEU A 100 9.23 -27.69 5.23
C LEU A 100 9.75 -29.13 5.31
N LYS A 101 10.41 -29.64 4.26
CA LYS A 101 11.01 -30.98 4.26
C LYS A 101 12.08 -31.14 5.35
N ASP A 102 12.94 -30.14 5.53
CA ASP A 102 13.98 -30.18 6.57
C ASP A 102 13.37 -30.20 7.98
N THR A 103 12.21 -29.56 8.17
CA THR A 103 11.48 -29.54 9.46
C THR A 103 10.63 -30.80 9.72
N MET A 104 10.31 -31.58 8.68
CA MET A 104 9.51 -32.82 8.74
C MET A 104 10.36 -34.09 8.89
N ARG A 105 11.63 -33.98 9.26
CA ARG A 105 12.53 -35.14 9.38
C ARG A 105 12.04 -36.11 10.47
N GLU A 106 12.13 -37.41 10.18
CA GLU A 106 11.83 -38.46 11.15
C GLU A 106 12.87 -38.45 12.28
N CYS A 107 12.37 -38.30 13.50
CA CYS A 107 13.16 -38.33 14.72
C CYS A 107 13.66 -39.76 14.99
N ARG A 108 14.97 -39.97 15.19
CA ARG A 108 15.46 -41.26 15.71
C ARG A 108 15.34 -41.25 17.24
N SER A 109 15.20 -42.43 17.85
CA SER A 109 14.97 -42.61 19.29
C SER A 109 15.97 -41.92 20.23
N ASP A 110 17.13 -41.47 19.74
CA ASP A 110 18.17 -40.82 20.55
C ASP A 110 18.06 -39.28 20.58
N ASP A 111 17.20 -38.66 19.76
CA ASP A 111 17.00 -37.22 19.73
C ASP A 111 15.98 -36.77 20.78
N ILE A 112 16.46 -36.36 21.97
CA ILE A 112 15.66 -35.87 23.11
C ILE A 112 14.70 -34.72 22.73
N HIS A 113 15.03 -33.96 21.68
CA HIS A 113 14.29 -32.78 21.22
C HIS A 113 13.37 -33.03 20.02
N CYS A 114 13.15 -34.28 19.63
CA CYS A 114 12.44 -34.60 18.40
C CYS A 114 11.20 -35.45 18.71
N HIS A 115 10.02 -34.85 18.58
CA HIS A 115 8.74 -35.52 18.81
C HIS A 115 8.03 -35.86 17.50
N ASP A 116 7.35 -37.00 17.46
CA ASP A 116 6.62 -37.50 16.28
C ASP A 116 5.53 -36.54 15.77
N TYR A 117 5.03 -35.63 16.62
CA TYR A 117 4.05 -34.64 16.19
C TYR A 117 4.61 -33.60 15.21
N PHE A 118 5.93 -33.42 15.10
CA PHE A 118 6.53 -32.45 14.17
C PHE A 118 6.18 -32.75 12.72
N LEU A 119 5.99 -34.01 12.36
CA LEU A 119 5.61 -34.43 11.01
C LEU A 119 4.25 -33.85 10.58
N TRP A 120 3.34 -33.64 11.53
CA TRP A 120 2.00 -33.09 11.28
C TRP A 120 1.92 -31.60 11.59
N VAL A 121 2.61 -31.15 12.65
CA VAL A 121 2.62 -29.75 13.08
C VAL A 121 3.39 -28.87 12.09
N ALA A 122 4.52 -29.33 11.54
CA ALA A 122 5.30 -28.53 10.58
C ALA A 122 4.50 -28.14 9.32
N PRO A 123 3.83 -29.06 8.59
CA PRO A 123 2.97 -28.69 7.47
C PRO A 123 1.86 -27.72 7.86
N LEU A 124 1.25 -27.90 9.04
CA LEU A 124 0.18 -27.03 9.50
C LEU A 124 0.67 -25.62 9.82
N VAL A 125 1.80 -25.49 10.54
CA VAL A 125 2.39 -24.19 10.89
C VAL A 125 2.89 -23.46 9.66
N PHE A 126 3.73 -24.09 8.83
CA PHE A 126 4.27 -23.44 7.64
C PHE A 126 3.23 -23.27 6.53
N GLY A 127 2.33 -24.24 6.36
CA GLY A 127 1.24 -24.15 5.38
C GLY A 127 0.26 -23.03 5.73
N SER A 128 -0.19 -22.95 6.99
CA SER A 128 -1.06 -21.84 7.43
C SER A 128 -0.36 -20.49 7.30
N PHE A 129 0.92 -20.39 7.66
CA PHE A 129 1.72 -19.18 7.46
C PHE A 129 1.74 -18.74 6.00
N VAL A 130 2.07 -19.65 5.07
CA VAL A 130 2.13 -19.34 3.63
C VAL A 130 0.77 -18.89 3.13
N VAL A 131 -0.32 -19.58 3.48
CA VAL A 131 -1.67 -19.19 3.05
C VAL A 131 -2.05 -17.80 3.57
N LEU A 132 -1.80 -17.52 4.86
CA LEU A 132 -2.09 -16.22 5.46
C LEU A 132 -1.29 -15.09 4.82
N VAL A 133 0.01 -15.30 4.61
CA VAL A 133 0.87 -14.30 3.98
C VAL A 133 0.46 -14.06 2.54
N GLN A 134 0.20 -15.12 1.77
CA GLN A 134 -0.24 -14.97 0.39
C GLN A 134 -1.60 -14.27 0.31
N PHE A 135 -2.53 -14.56 1.22
CA PHE A 135 -3.80 -13.84 1.30
C PHE A 135 -3.57 -12.33 1.54
N VAL A 136 -2.71 -11.96 2.49
CA VAL A 136 -2.40 -10.55 2.77
C VAL A 136 -1.68 -9.89 1.57
N LEU A 137 -0.76 -10.58 0.91
CA LEU A 137 -0.06 -10.07 -0.28
C LEU A 137 -1.01 -9.88 -1.48
N VAL A 138 -1.94 -10.82 -1.70
CA VAL A 138 -2.96 -10.67 -2.73
C VAL A 138 -3.88 -9.49 -2.41
N ASN A 139 -4.31 -9.34 -1.16
CA ASN A 139 -5.11 -8.19 -0.72
C ASN A 139 -4.36 -6.86 -0.92
N LEU A 140 -3.05 -6.85 -0.70
CA LEU A 140 -2.19 -5.70 -0.97
C LEU A 140 -2.12 -5.37 -2.47
N ILE A 141 -1.95 -6.39 -3.33
CA ILE A 141 -1.92 -6.21 -4.79
C ILE A 141 -3.26 -5.69 -5.29
N VAL A 142 -4.38 -6.25 -4.82
CA VAL A 142 -5.72 -5.79 -5.18
C VAL A 142 -5.92 -4.33 -4.77
N ALA A 143 -5.59 -3.97 -3.53
CA ALA A 143 -5.69 -2.58 -3.06
C ALA A 143 -4.84 -1.62 -3.91
N ALA A 144 -3.60 -2.01 -4.24
CA ALA A 144 -2.71 -1.20 -5.08
C ALA A 144 -3.22 -1.05 -6.52
N VAL A 145 -3.79 -2.10 -7.10
CA VAL A 145 -4.38 -2.06 -8.45
C VAL A 145 -5.64 -1.19 -8.47
N MET A 146 -6.52 -1.31 -7.48
CA MET A 146 -7.72 -0.48 -7.39
C MET A 146 -7.37 1.00 -7.28
N GLU A 147 -6.39 1.36 -6.45
CA GLU A 147 -5.91 2.74 -6.35
C GLU A 147 -5.30 3.24 -7.68
N ALA A 148 -4.56 2.38 -8.39
CA ALA A 148 -4.01 2.72 -9.70
C ALA A 148 -5.10 2.89 -10.77
N GLN A 149 -6.18 2.11 -10.69
CA GLN A 149 -7.33 2.26 -11.59
C GLN A 149 -8.13 3.53 -11.30
N GLU A 150 -8.37 3.86 -10.02
CA GLU A 150 -9.05 5.10 -9.62
C GLU A 150 -8.31 6.36 -10.11
N GLU A 151 -6.97 6.38 -10.09
CA GLU A 151 -6.18 7.50 -10.61
C GLU A 151 -6.33 7.67 -12.13
N VAL A 152 -6.43 6.56 -12.89
CA VAL A 152 -6.61 6.56 -14.36
C VAL A 152 -8.05 6.92 -14.76
N THR A 153 -9.05 6.40 -14.04
CA THR A 153 -10.45 6.73 -14.32
C THR A 153 -10.79 8.15 -13.89
N GLY A 154 -10.22 8.64 -12.78
CA GLY A 154 -10.39 10.01 -12.30
C GLY A 154 -9.77 11.07 -13.22
N THR A 155 -8.69 10.75 -13.94
CA THR A 155 -8.12 11.63 -14.99
C THR A 155 -8.86 11.55 -16.33
N THR A 156 -9.61 10.48 -16.58
CA THR A 156 -10.44 10.34 -17.80
C THR A 156 -11.81 11.03 -17.65
N HIS A 157 -12.25 11.33 -16.43
CA HIS A 157 -13.52 12.00 -16.14
C HIS A 157 -13.41 13.53 -15.89
N TYR A 158 -12.21 14.12 -15.94
CA TYR A 158 -12.05 15.58 -16.05
C TYR A 158 -12.16 15.99 -17.52
N GLN A 159 -13.40 16.12 -17.98
CA GLN A 159 -13.77 16.85 -19.18
C GLN A 159 -14.02 18.30 -18.75
N PRO A 160 -13.16 19.29 -19.08
CA PRO A 160 -13.62 20.67 -19.09
C PRO A 160 -14.45 20.85 -20.36
N THR A 161 -15.75 20.60 -20.26
CA THR A 161 -16.71 21.26 -21.16
C THR A 161 -16.83 22.71 -20.70
N ASP A 162 -16.67 23.60 -21.68
CA ASP A 162 -17.08 25.02 -21.71
C ASP A 162 -16.21 26.05 -20.98
N VAL A 163 -15.23 26.60 -21.72
CA VAL A 163 -14.97 28.05 -21.77
C VAL A 163 -14.68 28.43 -23.24
N ASN A 164 -15.73 28.48 -24.05
CA ASN A 164 -15.80 29.36 -25.23
C ASN A 164 -17.04 30.24 -25.01
N GLU A 165 -16.94 31.17 -24.07
CA GLU A 165 -17.93 32.22 -23.92
C GLU A 165 -17.49 33.37 -24.84
N GLU A 166 -18.16 33.49 -25.98
CA GLU A 166 -18.04 34.67 -26.83
C GLU A 166 -18.51 35.92 -26.07
N PRO A 167 -17.87 37.09 -26.24
CA PRO A 167 -18.32 38.30 -25.60
C PRO A 167 -19.48 38.88 -26.42
N GLY A 168 -20.71 38.76 -25.91
CA GLY A 168 -21.81 39.61 -26.37
C GLY A 168 -23.18 38.96 -26.24
N ASN A 169 -23.95 39.40 -25.25
CA ASN A 169 -25.25 40.05 -25.46
C ASN A 169 -25.91 40.43 -24.11
N GLU A 170 -25.39 41.45 -23.43
CA GLU A 170 -25.96 42.00 -22.18
C GLU A 170 -27.17 42.93 -22.40
N ARG A 171 -27.90 42.88 -23.53
CA ARG A 171 -28.81 43.99 -23.89
C ARG A 171 -30.24 43.65 -24.31
N VAL A 172 -30.76 42.45 -24.04
CA VAL A 172 -32.09 42.07 -24.55
C VAL A 172 -33.10 41.58 -23.47
N GLU A 173 -32.69 41.23 -22.24
CA GLU A 173 -33.64 40.61 -21.29
C GLU A 173 -34.34 41.55 -20.30
N GLU A 174 -34.05 42.86 -20.29
CA GLU A 174 -34.64 43.78 -19.30
C GLU A 174 -35.97 44.42 -19.74
N LEU A 175 -36.54 44.04 -20.89
CA LEU A 175 -37.73 44.68 -21.46
C LEU A 175 -39.00 43.82 -21.51
N GLU A 176 -38.98 42.56 -21.04
CA GLU A 176 -40.10 41.63 -21.27
C GLU A 176 -40.71 40.97 -20.01
N ASN A 177 -40.32 41.36 -18.80
CA ASN A 177 -40.90 40.78 -17.57
C ASN A 177 -41.25 41.84 -16.51
N GLU A 178 -42.16 42.76 -16.84
CA GLU A 178 -43.06 43.34 -15.84
C GLU A 178 -44.36 42.50 -15.83
N PRO A 179 -44.74 41.87 -14.70
CA PRO A 179 -46.10 41.39 -14.52
C PRO A 179 -47.01 42.55 -14.06
N GLU A 180 -48.04 42.84 -14.85
CA GLU A 180 -49.24 43.59 -14.45
C GLU A 180 -50.13 42.75 -13.50
N ASP A 181 -51.05 43.44 -12.80
CA ASP A 181 -52.15 43.01 -11.90
C ASP A 181 -51.85 43.08 -10.39
N GLU A 182 -52.65 43.70 -9.51
CA GLU A 182 -53.89 44.50 -9.54
C GLU A 182 -54.07 45.17 -8.12
N PRO A 183 -55.06 46.05 -7.87
CA PRO A 183 -55.05 47.10 -6.84
C PRO A 183 -55.77 46.77 -5.52
N GLU A 184 -55.57 47.56 -4.45
CA GLU A 184 -56.56 47.84 -3.39
C GLU A 184 -56.16 49.07 -2.53
N ASP A 185 -57.03 50.10 -2.57
CA ASP A 185 -57.40 51.22 -1.67
C ASP A 185 -56.83 51.20 -0.22
N GLU A 186 -56.59 52.25 0.58
CA GLU A 186 -56.94 53.69 0.74
C GLU A 186 -56.19 54.15 2.07
N PRO A 187 -56.32 55.36 2.65
CA PRO A 187 -56.05 56.73 2.19
C PRO A 187 -55.19 57.59 3.18
N GLU A 188 -54.90 58.83 2.75
CA GLU A 188 -54.77 60.10 3.53
C GLU A 188 -53.69 60.29 4.63
N ASP A 189 -52.76 61.24 4.39
CA ASP A 189 -52.81 62.57 5.04
C ASP A 189 -51.65 63.50 4.57
N GLU A 190 -52.03 64.51 3.79
CA GLU A 190 -51.69 65.94 3.88
C GLU A 190 -50.24 66.50 3.91
N PRO A 191 -50.07 67.79 3.51
CA PRO A 191 -48.96 68.24 2.68
C PRO A 191 -48.11 69.32 3.38
N GLU A 192 -47.36 70.08 2.57
CA GLU A 192 -46.74 71.39 2.89
C GLU A 192 -45.39 71.32 3.64
N ASN A 193 -44.39 72.15 3.38
CA ASN A 193 -44.17 73.23 2.44
C ASN A 193 -42.66 73.51 2.41
N GLU A 194 -42.26 74.19 1.33
CA GLU A 194 -41.03 74.94 1.06
C GLU A 194 -40.44 75.76 2.24
N PRO A 195 -39.23 76.38 2.12
CA PRO A 195 -38.44 76.67 0.92
C PRO A 195 -36.96 76.23 0.91
#